data_AF-A0A171AZQ7-F1
#
_entry.id   AF-A0A171AZQ7-F1
#
_cell.length_a   1.000
_cell.length_b   1.000
_cell.length_c   1.000
_cell.angle_alpha   90.00
_cell.angle_beta   90.00
_cell.angle_gamma   90.00
#
_symmetry.space_group_name_H-M   'P 1'
#
loop_
_entity.id
_entity.type
_entity.pdbx_description
1 polymer ?
#
loop_
_entity_poly.entity_id
_entity_poly.type
_entity_poly.pdbx_seq_one_letter_code
_entity_poly.pdbx_strand_id
1 'polypeptide(L)'
;MNKKLKRSLDLYGIYNAIKHSVESISEKGKEYFKHFVLFVEDVNIKSEVLSIIWSMDKYEVENLMMEYVRKSLVVRKWNAEFSSYIYGIHYLILQYLLENLSKDYVE
;
A
#
# COMPACT_ATOMS: atom_id res chain seq x y z
N MET A 1 -15.19 -1.83 -29.42
CA MET A 1 -14.03 -1.33 -28.64
C MET A 1 -13.04 -2.48 -28.45
N ASN A 2 -11.76 -2.29 -28.81
CA ASN A 2 -10.73 -3.33 -28.67
C ASN A 2 -10.54 -3.69 -27.17
N LYS A 3 -10.59 -4.99 -26.83
CA LYS A 3 -10.43 -5.47 -25.43
C LYS A 3 -9.14 -4.97 -24.77
N LYS A 4 -8.05 -4.82 -25.55
CA LYS A 4 -6.77 -4.28 -25.07
C LYS A 4 -6.86 -2.79 -24.71
N LEU A 5 -7.54 -2.01 -25.54
CA LEU A 5 -7.77 -0.57 -25.32
C LEU A 5 -8.70 -0.31 -24.12
N LYS A 6 -9.70 -1.17 -23.92
CA LYS A 6 -10.56 -1.12 -22.73
C LYS A 6 -9.76 -1.38 -21.46
N ARG A 7 -8.94 -2.46 -21.46
CA ARG A 7 -8.11 -2.82 -20.31
C ARG A 7 -7.09 -1.74 -19.95
N SER A 8 -6.49 -1.07 -20.94
CA SER A 8 -5.57 0.04 -20.67
C SER A 8 -6.29 1.26 -20.08
N LEU A 9 -7.51 1.56 -20.54
CA LEU A 9 -8.30 2.67 -20.01
C LEU A 9 -8.77 2.40 -18.57
N ASP A 10 -9.21 1.17 -18.29
CA ASP A 10 -9.61 0.74 -16.94
C ASP A 10 -8.42 0.82 -15.97
N LEU A 11 -7.22 0.39 -16.39
CA LEU A 11 -6.00 0.49 -15.59
C LEU A 11 -5.62 1.94 -15.29
N TYR A 12 -5.73 2.83 -16.29
CA TYR A 12 -5.49 4.26 -16.10
C TYR A 12 -6.45 4.88 -15.08
N GLY A 13 -7.73 4.53 -15.14
CA GLY A 13 -8.74 4.98 -14.17
C GLY A 13 -8.41 4.52 -12.75
N ILE A 14 -8.03 3.24 -12.59
CA ILE A 14 -7.62 2.68 -11.30
C ILE A 14 -6.38 3.39 -10.76
N TYR A 15 -5.37 3.61 -11.59
CA TYR A 15 -4.13 4.26 -11.17
C TYR A 15 -4.35 5.72 -10.75
N ASN A 16 -5.26 6.44 -11.41
CA ASN A 16 -5.63 7.78 -10.97
C ASN A 16 -6.37 7.76 -9.62
N ALA A 17 -7.24 6.77 -9.39
CA ALA A 17 -7.90 6.62 -8.09
C ALA A 17 -6.87 6.30 -6.99
N ILE A 18 -5.93 5.39 -7.23
CA ILE A 18 -4.83 5.08 -6.30
C ILE A 18 -4.01 6.34 -6.03
N LYS A 19 -3.62 7.08 -7.08
CA LYS A 19 -2.87 8.34 -6.96
C LYS A 19 -3.58 9.34 -6.05
N HIS A 20 -4.86 9.61 -6.28
CA HIS A 20 -5.62 10.53 -5.43
C HIS A 20 -5.75 10.05 -3.97
N SER A 21 -5.92 8.74 -3.75
CA SER A 21 -5.89 8.18 -2.41
C SER A 21 -4.55 8.42 -1.72
N VAL A 22 -3.42 8.19 -2.43
CA VAL A 22 -2.07 8.39 -1.92
C VAL A 22 -1.75 9.87 -1.65
N GLU A 23 -2.15 10.77 -2.54
CA GLU A 23 -1.95 12.22 -2.38
C GLU A 23 -2.63 12.77 -1.11
N SER A 24 -3.73 12.13 -0.69
CA SER A 24 -4.52 12.53 0.48
C SER A 24 -4.01 11.99 1.83
N ILE A 25 -2.91 11.24 1.84
CA ILE A 25 -2.20 10.77 3.03
C ILE A 25 -1.28 11.88 3.55
N SER A 26 -1.02 11.87 4.85
CA SER A 26 0.05 12.63 5.51
C SER A 26 1.41 12.44 4.83
N GLU A 27 2.29 13.44 4.89
CA GLU A 27 3.60 13.36 4.24
C GLU A 27 4.46 12.24 4.85
N LYS A 28 4.45 12.14 6.18
CA LYS A 28 5.03 11.00 6.92
C LYS A 28 4.46 9.68 6.38
N GLY A 29 3.15 9.59 6.19
CA GLY A 29 2.52 8.37 5.68
C GLY A 29 2.94 8.04 4.26
N LYS A 30 3.17 9.02 3.38
CA LYS A 30 3.66 8.76 2.02
C LYS A 30 5.07 8.17 2.01
N GLU A 31 5.97 8.65 2.89
CA GLU A 31 7.33 8.12 3.03
C GLU A 31 7.30 6.62 3.34
N TYR A 32 6.53 6.22 4.36
CA TYR A 32 6.41 4.81 4.75
C TYR A 32 5.61 3.96 3.77
N PHE A 33 4.65 4.56 3.06
CA PHE A 33 3.84 3.85 2.07
C PHE A 33 4.70 3.31 0.91
N LYS A 34 5.77 4.03 0.53
CA LYS A 34 6.73 3.57 -0.49
C LYS A 34 7.42 2.26 -0.10
N HIS A 35 7.62 1.99 1.20
CA HIS A 35 8.28 0.76 1.67
C HIS A 35 7.48 -0.51 1.37
N PHE A 36 6.20 -0.39 0.98
CA PHE A 36 5.42 -1.57 0.63
C PHE A 36 5.91 -2.34 -0.59
N VAL A 37 6.76 -1.74 -1.42
CA VAL A 37 7.43 -2.46 -2.53
C VAL A 37 8.40 -3.54 -2.07
N LEU A 38 8.79 -3.55 -0.79
CA LEU A 38 9.62 -4.60 -0.20
C LEU A 38 8.87 -5.93 -0.07
N PHE A 39 7.54 -5.91 -0.13
CA PHE A 39 6.71 -7.10 0.01
C PHE A 39 6.32 -7.66 -1.35
N VAL A 40 6.39 -8.99 -1.47
CA VAL A 40 5.82 -9.71 -2.62
C VAL A 40 4.29 -9.74 -2.52
N GLU A 41 3.63 -9.96 -3.64
CA GLU A 41 2.17 -10.08 -3.69
C GLU A 41 1.65 -11.24 -2.82
N ASP A 42 0.39 -11.12 -2.39
CA ASP A 42 -0.34 -12.14 -1.62
C ASP A 42 0.27 -12.51 -0.24
N VAL A 43 1.03 -11.61 0.37
CA VAL A 43 1.56 -11.79 1.73
C VAL A 43 0.75 -11.00 2.75
N ASN A 44 0.42 -11.64 3.87
CA ASN A 44 -0.13 -10.98 5.05
C ASN A 44 0.99 -10.38 5.89
N ILE A 45 0.95 -9.07 6.09
CA ILE A 45 1.96 -8.32 6.83
C ILE A 45 1.46 -8.10 8.26
N LYS A 46 2.28 -8.41 9.26
CA LYS A 46 1.99 -8.12 10.67
C LYS A 46 2.51 -6.74 11.07
N SER A 47 1.88 -6.08 12.04
CA SER A 47 2.34 -4.80 12.60
C SER A 47 3.80 -4.89 13.06
N GLU A 48 4.20 -6.01 13.65
CA GLU A 48 5.56 -6.26 14.16
C GLU A 48 6.63 -6.21 13.07
N VAL A 49 6.31 -6.64 11.84
CA VAL A 49 7.25 -6.56 10.70
C VAL A 49 7.48 -5.10 10.31
N LEU A 50 6.40 -4.31 10.27
CA LEU A 50 6.46 -2.89 9.96
C LEU A 50 7.14 -2.09 11.07
N SER A 51 6.96 -2.47 12.33
CA SER A 51 7.68 -1.88 13.47
C SER A 51 9.19 -1.98 13.31
N ILE A 52 9.68 -3.12 12.82
CA ILE A 52 11.11 -3.32 12.54
C ILE A 52 11.56 -2.44 11.35
N ILE A 53 10.83 -2.48 10.23
CA ILE A 53 11.20 -1.73 9.01
C ILE A 53 11.18 -0.22 9.25
N TRP A 54 10.22 0.27 10.03
CA TRP A 54 10.01 1.70 10.27
C TRP A 54 10.62 2.21 11.57
N SER A 55 11.23 1.32 12.37
CA SER A 55 11.75 1.65 13.70
C SER A 55 10.73 2.40 14.57
N MET A 56 9.48 1.93 14.54
CA MET A 56 8.34 2.48 15.27
C MET A 56 7.76 1.45 16.23
N ASP A 57 7.13 1.92 17.30
CA ASP A 57 6.37 1.01 18.15
C ASP A 57 5.13 0.45 17.44
N LYS A 58 4.59 -0.64 17.97
CA LYS A 58 3.45 -1.34 17.36
C LYS A 58 2.20 -0.47 17.28
N TYR A 59 1.92 0.36 18.29
CA TYR A 59 0.73 1.21 18.31
C TYR A 59 0.85 2.36 17.32
N GLU A 60 2.04 2.94 17.18
CA GLU A 60 2.34 3.92 16.14
C GLU A 60 2.13 3.35 14.73
N VAL A 61 2.65 2.14 14.48
CA VAL A 61 2.43 1.42 13.23
C VAL A 61 0.93 1.19 13.01
N GLU A 62 0.21 0.65 13.99
CA GLU A 62 -1.22 0.36 13.84
C GLU A 62 -2.03 1.63 13.57
N ASN A 63 -1.68 2.75 14.22
CA ASN A 63 -2.31 4.04 13.98
C ASN A 63 -2.03 4.57 12.57
N LEU A 64 -0.78 4.47 12.10
CA LEU A 64 -0.41 4.85 10.73
C LEU A 64 -1.11 3.97 9.70
N MET A 65 -1.15 2.65 9.91
CA MET A 65 -1.82 1.70 9.03
C MET A 65 -3.32 2.00 8.89
N MET A 66 -3.96 2.57 9.91
CA MET A 66 -5.35 3.00 9.81
C MET A 66 -5.57 4.14 8.81
N GLU A 67 -4.57 4.98 8.55
CA GLU A 67 -4.61 5.97 7.47
C GLU A 67 -4.79 5.27 6.12
N TYR A 68 -3.96 4.27 5.82
CA TYR A 68 -4.01 3.53 4.56
C TYR A 68 -5.29 2.70 4.42
N VAL A 69 -5.76 2.09 5.50
CA VAL A 69 -7.02 1.33 5.54
C VAL A 69 -8.21 2.22 5.21
N ARG A 70 -8.29 3.42 5.80
CA ARG A 70 -9.38 4.38 5.54
C ARG A 70 -9.40 4.88 4.10
N LYS A 71 -8.26 4.84 3.40
CA LYS A 71 -8.13 5.23 1.99
C LYS A 71 -8.26 4.06 1.02
N SER A 72 -8.63 2.87 1.51
CA SER A 72 -8.75 1.64 0.73
C SER A 72 -7.45 1.21 0.04
N LEU A 73 -6.29 1.66 0.55
CA LEU A 73 -4.98 1.29 0.02
C LEU A 73 -4.45 -0.01 0.64
N VAL A 74 -4.93 -0.34 1.84
CA VAL A 74 -4.56 -1.55 2.57
C VAL A 74 -5.82 -2.18 3.15
N VAL A 75 -5.90 -3.50 3.12
CA VAL A 75 -6.96 -4.25 3.82
C VAL A 75 -6.41 -4.72 5.16
N ARG A 76 -7.20 -4.58 6.24
CA ARG A 76 -6.85 -5.07 7.58
C ARG A 76 -7.79 -6.19 7.99
N LYS A 77 -7.26 -7.24 8.62
CA LYS A 77 -8.02 -8.33 9.22
C LYS A 77 -7.47 -8.68 10.60
N TRP A 78 -8.34 -8.97 11.56
CA TRP A 78 -7.92 -9.58 12.82
C TRP A 78 -7.57 -11.05 12.60
N ASN A 79 -6.36 -11.44 12.98
CA ASN A 79 -5.93 -12.83 12.99
C ASN A 79 -6.00 -13.37 14.43
N ALA A 80 -6.93 -14.29 14.68
CA ALA A 80 -7.15 -14.86 16.01
C ALA A 80 -6.01 -15.79 16.46
N GLU A 81 -5.38 -16.52 15.53
CA GLU A 81 -4.28 -17.45 15.82
C GLU A 81 -3.07 -16.70 16.39
N PHE A 82 -2.73 -15.55 15.79
CA PHE A 82 -1.61 -14.72 16.23
C PHE A 82 -1.99 -13.61 17.20
N SER A 83 -3.30 -13.47 17.51
CA SER A 83 -3.83 -12.36 18.31
C SER A 83 -3.32 -10.99 17.85
N SER A 84 -3.29 -10.78 16.53
CA SER A 84 -2.73 -9.56 15.93
C SER A 84 -3.52 -9.13 14.70
N TYR A 85 -3.42 -7.85 14.34
CA TYR A 85 -3.85 -7.41 13.02
C TYR A 85 -2.85 -7.88 11.96
N ILE A 86 -3.41 -8.27 10.81
CA ILE A 86 -2.67 -8.52 9.58
C ILE A 86 -3.18 -7.60 8.49
N TYR A 87 -2.28 -7.24 7.58
CA TYR A 87 -2.50 -6.28 6.51
C TYR A 87 -2.20 -6.93 5.17
N GLY A 88 -3.10 -6.73 4.20
CA GLY A 88 -2.94 -7.17 2.83
C GLY A 88 -2.92 -5.98 1.88
N ILE A 89 -2.05 -6.05 0.87
CA ILE A 89 -1.88 -5.02 -0.14
C ILE A 89 -2.20 -5.63 -1.49
N HIS A 90 -3.10 -5.00 -2.22
CA HIS A 90 -3.51 -5.52 -3.51
C HIS A 90 -2.38 -5.35 -4.55
N TYR A 91 -2.21 -6.32 -5.44
CA TYR A 91 -1.13 -6.30 -6.44
C TYR A 91 -1.11 -5.01 -7.28
N LEU A 92 -2.27 -4.45 -7.64
CA LEU A 92 -2.38 -3.19 -8.40
C LEU A 92 -1.73 -1.99 -7.67
N ILE A 93 -1.77 -1.98 -6.34
CA ILE A 93 -1.16 -0.91 -5.54
C ILE A 93 0.36 -1.10 -5.50
N LEU A 94 0.83 -2.35 -5.40
CA LEU A 94 2.26 -2.65 -5.52
C LEU A 94 2.80 -2.30 -6.90
N GLN A 95 2.08 -2.62 -7.98
CA GLN A 95 2.45 -2.23 -9.34
C GLN A 95 2.50 -0.71 -9.51
N TYR A 96 1.47 0.00 -9.00
CA TYR A 96 1.48 1.47 -8.97
C TYR A 96 2.73 2.01 -8.24
N LEU A 97 3.08 1.46 -7.07
CA LEU A 97 4.25 1.90 -6.33
C LEU A 97 5.56 1.65 -7.09
N LEU A 98 5.73 0.47 -7.69
CA LEU A 98 6.92 0.11 -8.48
C LEU A 98 7.10 1.05 -9.68
N GLU A 99 6.02 1.33 -10.41
CA GLU A 99 6.07 2.22 -11.58
C GLU A 99 6.40 3.67 -11.19
N ASN A 100 5.97 4.14 -10.03
CA ASN A 100 6.25 5.51 -9.59
C ASN A 100 7.62 5.64 -8.90
N LEU A 101 8.10 4.62 -8.19
CA LEU A 101 9.46 4.60 -7.66
C LEU A 101 10.52 4.57 -8.77
N SER A 102 10.28 3.84 -9.86
CA SER A 102 11.21 3.82 -11.00
C SER A 102 11.42 5.20 -11.64
N LYS A 103 10.49 6.14 -11.45
CA LYS A 103 10.62 7.51 -11.95
C LYS A 103 11.45 8.38 -10.99
N ASP A 104 11.38 8.11 -9.68
CA ASP A 104 12.15 8.80 -8.64
C ASP A 104 13.67 8.52 -8.71
N TYR A 105 14.12 7.47 -9.42
CA TYR A 105 15.55 7.11 -9.58
C TYR A 105 16.16 7.50 -10.94
N VAL A 106 15.39 8.13 -11.83
CA VAL A 106 15.83 8.52 -13.19
C VAL A 106 15.94 10.05 -13.34
N GLU A 107 15.70 10.80 -12.26
CA GLU A 107 16.01 12.23 -12.12
C GLU A 107 17.23 12.42 -11.20
#